data_AF-A0AAX0KV57-F1
#
_entry.id   AF-A0AAX0KV57-F1
#
_cell.length_a   1.000
_cell.length_b   1.000
_cell.length_c   1.000
_cell.angle_alpha   90.00
_cell.angle_beta   90.00
_cell.angle_gamma   90.00
#
_symmetry.space_group_name_H-M   'P 1'
#
loop_
_entity.id
_entity.type
_entity.pdbx_description
1 polymer ?
#
loop_
_entity_poly.entity_id
_entity_poly.type
_entity_poly.pdbx_seq_one_letter_code
_entity_poly.pdbx_strand_id
1 'polypeptide(L)'
;MVLACGLIIGQMIPPLWVWGVIIAAEPAYQEATYRCDRSMRAHLLAKQKLEADPSAETVRALEASEVGLIDCQDYDLLRKRLMLIGLDEAALGYMALKAIEAKATDLQDVIEIHEIRY
;
A
#
# COMPACT_ATOMS: atom_id res chain seq x y z
N MET A 1 27.03 -31.20 -17.63
CA MET A 1 26.05 -30.28 -18.25
C MET A 1 24.74 -30.19 -17.47
N VAL A 2 24.08 -31.30 -17.12
CA VAL A 2 22.78 -31.27 -16.39
C VAL A 2 22.82 -30.47 -15.07
N LEU A 3 23.88 -30.63 -14.26
CA LEU A 3 24.05 -29.89 -13.01
C LEU A 3 24.25 -28.38 -13.21
N ALA A 4 24.95 -27.97 -14.27
CA ALA A 4 25.17 -26.56 -14.59
C ALA A 4 23.88 -25.89 -15.09
N CYS A 5 23.07 -26.59 -15.89
CA CYS A 5 21.75 -26.12 -16.29
C CYS A 5 20.81 -25.98 -15.08
N GLY A 6 20.82 -26.94 -14.14
CA GLY A 6 20.02 -26.85 -12.91
C GLY A 6 20.40 -25.66 -12.03
N LEU A 7 21.69 -25.31 -11.97
CA LEU A 7 22.20 -24.18 -11.20
C LEU A 7 21.79 -22.84 -11.83
N ILE A 8 21.85 -22.74 -13.16
CA ILE A 8 21.41 -21.54 -13.90
C ILE A 8 19.89 -21.35 -13.76
N ILE A 9 19.13 -22.42 -13.94
CA ILE A 9 17.67 -22.43 -13.80
C ILE A 9 17.27 -22.01 -12.37
N GLY A 10 17.92 -22.57 -11.35
CA GLY A 10 17.64 -22.24 -9.95
C GLY A 10 18.02 -20.83 -9.52
N GLN A 11 18.95 -20.17 -10.21
CA GLN A 11 19.41 -18.81 -9.88
C GLN A 11 18.75 -17.72 -10.73
N MET A 12 18.36 -18.02 -11.97
CA MET A 12 17.81 -17.04 -12.92
C MET A 12 16.28 -17.00 -12.93
N ILE A 13 15.60 -18.11 -12.66
CA ILE A 13 14.12 -18.15 -12.67
C ILE A 13 13.51 -17.36 -11.50
N PRO A 14 13.99 -17.48 -10.25
CA PRO A 14 13.41 -16.71 -9.14
C PRO A 14 13.41 -15.18 -9.34
N PRO A 15 14.52 -14.53 -9.77
CA PRO A 15 14.50 -13.09 -9.97
C PRO A 15 13.60 -12.67 -11.15
N LEU A 16 13.58 -13.41 -12.26
CA LEU A 16 12.70 -13.11 -13.40
C LEU A 16 11.22 -13.24 -13.02
N TRP A 17 10.86 -14.23 -12.21
CA TRP A 17 9.51 -14.40 -11.69
C TRP A 17 9.09 -13.20 -10.84
N VAL A 18 9.92 -12.80 -9.86
CA VAL A 18 9.63 -11.66 -8.98
C VAL A 18 9.43 -10.37 -9.79
N TRP A 19 10.32 -10.09 -10.74
CA TRP A 19 10.17 -8.91 -11.61
C TRP A 19 8.90 -8.96 -12.47
N GLY A 20 8.55 -10.13 -13.01
CA GLY A 20 7.31 -10.32 -13.75
C GLY A 20 6.07 -10.03 -12.91
N VAL A 21 6.05 -10.51 -11.67
CA VAL A 21 4.95 -10.25 -10.73
C VAL A 21 4.90 -8.78 -10.33
N ILE A 22 6.04 -8.13 -10.06
CA ILE A 22 6.11 -6.69 -9.76
C ILE A 22 5.46 -5.90 -10.89
N ILE A 23 5.90 -6.09 -12.14
CA ILE A 23 5.39 -5.33 -13.29
C ILE A 23 3.88 -5.51 -13.45
N ALA A 24 3.37 -6.73 -13.22
CA ALA A 24 1.95 -7.02 -13.37
C ALA A 24 1.10 -6.47 -12.20
N ALA A 25 1.60 -6.52 -10.97
CA ALA A 25 0.86 -6.16 -9.77
C ALA A 25 1.00 -4.69 -9.37
N GLU A 26 2.08 -4.03 -9.79
CA GLU A 26 2.46 -2.68 -9.35
C GLU A 26 1.30 -1.67 -9.46
N PRO A 27 0.59 -1.50 -10.59
CA PRO A 27 -0.46 -0.49 -10.69
C PRO A 27 -1.61 -0.70 -9.69
N ALA A 28 -2.03 -1.95 -9.49
CA ALA A 28 -3.09 -2.29 -8.55
C ALA A 28 -2.64 -2.12 -7.10
N TYR A 29 -1.38 -2.49 -6.82
CA TYR A 29 -0.78 -2.35 -5.50
C TYR A 29 -0.64 -0.88 -5.11
N GLN A 30 -0.12 -0.04 -6.01
CA GLN A 30 0.03 1.40 -5.81
C GLN A 30 -1.31 2.09 -5.51
N GLU A 31 -2.35 1.76 -6.28
CA GLU A 31 -3.68 2.31 -6.05
C GLU A 31 -4.28 1.84 -4.72
N ALA A 32 -4.09 0.57 -4.35
CA ALA A 32 -4.54 0.05 -3.06
C ALA A 32 -3.82 0.74 -1.87
N THR A 33 -2.50 0.92 -1.95
CA THR A 33 -1.72 1.68 -0.96
C THR A 33 -2.29 3.08 -0.80
N TYR A 34 -2.48 3.80 -1.91
CA TYR A 34 -2.97 5.17 -1.90
C TYR A 34 -4.38 5.29 -1.29
N ARG A 35 -5.30 4.38 -1.62
CA ARG A 35 -6.65 4.39 -1.03
C ARG A 35 -6.61 4.12 0.47
N CYS A 36 -5.79 3.17 0.93
CA CYS A 36 -5.64 2.92 2.36
C CYS A 36 -5.13 4.17 3.09
N ASP A 37 -4.04 4.79 2.63
CA ASP A 37 -3.49 5.99 3.27
C ASP A 37 -4.50 7.14 3.34
N ARG A 38 -5.23 7.36 2.24
CA ARG A 38 -6.31 8.36 2.18
C ARG A 38 -7.42 8.04 3.19
N SER A 39 -7.86 6.78 3.27
CA SER A 39 -8.93 6.37 4.21
C SER A 39 -8.50 6.55 5.66
N MET A 40 -7.26 6.18 5.99
CA MET A 40 -6.69 6.36 7.33
C MET A 40 -6.62 7.83 7.73
N ARG A 41 -6.18 8.69 6.80
CA ARG A 41 -6.14 10.14 7.02
C ARG A 41 -7.55 10.73 7.21
N ALA A 42 -8.51 10.33 6.38
CA ALA A 42 -9.90 10.78 6.51
C ALA A 42 -10.47 10.40 7.88
N HIS A 43 -10.22 9.16 8.32
CA HIS A 43 -10.62 8.67 9.64
C HIS A 43 -9.95 9.46 10.78
N LEU A 44 -8.64 9.72 10.70
CA LEU A 44 -7.92 10.52 11.69
C LEU A 44 -8.51 11.93 11.82
N LEU A 45 -8.75 12.61 10.70
CA LEU A 45 -9.34 13.96 10.68
C LEU A 45 -10.76 13.95 11.23
N ALA A 46 -11.56 12.93 10.92
CA ALA A 46 -12.91 12.81 11.47
C ALA A 46 -12.89 12.62 12.99
N LYS A 47 -11.96 11.80 13.50
CA LYS A 47 -11.76 11.60 14.93
C LYS A 47 -11.37 12.88 15.65
N GLN A 48 -10.39 13.63 15.11
CA GLN A 48 -9.97 14.92 15.67
C GLN A 48 -11.12 15.95 15.70
N LYS A 49 -11.95 15.98 14.64
CA LYS A 49 -13.14 16.85 14.60
C LYS A 49 -14.17 16.47 15.67
N LEU A 50 -14.41 15.18 15.88
CA LEU A 50 -15.30 14.71 16.94
C LEU A 50 -14.79 15.07 18.34
N GLU A 51 -13.48 14.94 18.57
CA GLU A 51 -12.85 15.33 19.84
C GLU A 51 -12.92 16.85 20.08
N ALA A 52 -12.76 17.66 19.04
CA ALA A 52 -12.81 19.12 19.13
C ALA A 52 -14.24 19.68 19.27
N ASP A 53 -15.21 19.09 18.57
CA ASP A 53 -16.62 19.53 18.59
C ASP A 53 -17.59 18.32 18.53
N PRO A 54 -17.94 17.76 19.70
CA PRO A 54 -18.83 16.61 19.77
C PRO A 54 -20.27 16.97 19.36
N SER A 55 -20.73 16.40 18.23
CA SER A 55 -22.09 16.60 17.71
C SER A 55 -22.58 15.37 16.94
N ALA A 56 -23.89 15.29 16.71
CA ALA A 56 -24.46 14.21 15.88
C ALA A 56 -23.97 14.26 14.42
N GLU A 57 -23.47 15.40 13.96
CA GLU A 57 -22.83 15.52 12.66
C GLU A 57 -21.42 14.93 12.66
N THR A 58 -20.59 15.27 13.66
CA THR A 58 -19.21 14.76 13.75
C THR A 58 -19.16 13.25 14.04
N VAL A 59 -20.14 12.71 14.77
CA VAL A 59 -20.31 11.25 14.94
C VAL A 59 -20.60 10.58 13.59
N ARG A 60 -21.57 11.08 12.82
CA ARG A 60 -21.89 10.50 11.50
C ARG A 60 -20.74 10.61 10.51
N ALA A 61 -19.95 11.69 10.57
CA ALA A 61 -18.76 11.85 9.76
C ALA A 61 -17.68 10.81 10.12
N LEU A 62 -17.50 10.51 11.41
CA LEU A 62 -16.59 9.46 11.86
C LEU A 62 -17.05 8.08 11.38
N GLU A 63 -18.32 7.72 11.60
CA GLU A 63 -18.89 6.44 11.15
C GLU A 63 -18.73 6.25 9.63
N ALA A 64 -18.98 7.30 8.84
CA ALA A 64 -18.76 7.26 7.40
C ALA A 64 -17.28 7.03 7.02
N SER A 65 -16.35 7.62 7.77
CA SER A 65 -14.92 7.43 7.55
C SER A 65 -14.43 6.02 7.94
N GLU A 66 -15.05 5.40 8.95
CA GLU A 66 -14.77 4.02 9.36
C GLU A 66 -15.16 3.01 8.28
N VAL A 67 -16.27 3.23 7.56
CA VAL A 67 -16.63 2.42 6.38
C VAL A 67 -15.55 2.51 5.31
N GLY A 68 -14.93 3.67 5.14
CA GLY A 68 -13.81 3.88 4.22
C GLY A 68 -12.57 3.05 4.55
N LEU A 69 -12.38 2.62 5.80
CA LEU A 69 -11.24 1.77 6.20
C LEU A 69 -11.27 0.37 5.56
N ILE A 70 -12.37 -0.01 4.89
CA ILE A 70 -12.40 -1.23 4.07
C ILE A 70 -11.31 -1.22 2.98
N ASP A 71 -10.90 -0.04 2.50
CA ASP A 71 -9.79 0.10 1.54
C ASP A 71 -8.47 -0.44 2.12
N CYS A 72 -8.24 -0.29 3.42
CA CYS A 72 -7.06 -0.86 4.08
C CYS A 72 -7.11 -2.38 4.22
N GLN A 73 -8.32 -2.94 4.37
CA GLN A 73 -8.51 -4.39 4.37
C GLN A 73 -8.21 -4.97 2.97
N ASP A 74 -8.65 -4.30 1.91
CA ASP A 74 -8.36 -4.71 0.53
C ASP A 74 -6.87 -4.63 0.21
N TYR A 75 -6.20 -3.55 0.65
CA TYR A 75 -4.76 -3.40 0.56
C TYR A 75 -4.01 -4.54 1.27
N ASP A 76 -4.37 -4.85 2.53
CA ASP A 76 -3.70 -5.92 3.30
C ASP A 76 -3.91 -7.31 2.66
N LEU A 77 -5.12 -7.59 2.15
CA LEU A 77 -5.39 -8.83 1.42
C LEU A 77 -4.55 -8.94 0.15
N LEU A 78 -4.43 -7.86 -0.63
CA LEU A 78 -3.58 -7.83 -1.81
C LEU A 78 -2.11 -8.03 -1.44
N ARG A 79 -1.60 -7.30 -0.43
CA ARG A 79 -0.23 -7.46 0.07
C ARG A 79 0.07 -8.90 0.45
N LYS A 80 -0.80 -9.54 1.24
CA LYS A 80 -0.65 -10.94 1.65
C LYS A 80 -0.69 -11.91 0.46
N ARG A 81 -1.58 -11.67 -0.52
CA ARG A 81 -1.61 -12.48 -1.75
C ARG A 81 -0.29 -12.39 -2.52
N LEU A 82 0.28 -11.20 -2.63
CA LEU A 82 1.58 -10.99 -3.29
C LEU A 82 2.73 -11.67 -2.53
N MET A 83 2.70 -11.67 -1.20
CA MET A 83 3.65 -12.44 -0.39
C MET A 83 3.56 -13.94 -0.64
N LEU A 84 2.33 -14.47 -0.72
CA LEU A 84 2.10 -15.90 -0.98
C LEU A 84 2.63 -16.36 -2.34
N ILE A 85 2.72 -15.47 -3.34
CA ILE A 85 3.27 -15.78 -4.67
C ILE A 85 4.77 -15.47 -4.80
N GLY A 86 5.43 -15.13 -3.69
CA GLY A 86 6.89 -15.05 -3.60
C GLY A 86 7.48 -13.65 -3.56
N LEU A 87 6.68 -12.59 -3.39
CA LEU A 87 7.23 -11.26 -3.12
C LEU A 87 7.61 -11.13 -1.64
N ASP A 88 8.81 -10.64 -1.38
CA ASP A 88 9.23 -10.28 -0.04
C ASP A 88 8.82 -8.85 0.33
N GLU A 89 9.11 -8.47 1.56
CA GLU A 89 8.80 -7.12 2.06
C GLU A 89 9.55 -6.02 1.30
N ALA A 90 10.74 -6.32 0.78
CA ALA A 90 11.53 -5.36 0.01
C ALA A 90 10.87 -5.06 -1.35
N ALA A 91 10.40 -6.07 -2.07
CA ALA A 91 9.67 -5.92 -3.33
C ALA A 91 8.34 -5.18 -3.12
N LEU A 92 7.62 -5.48 -2.05
CA LEU A 92 6.38 -4.79 -1.70
C LEU A 92 6.63 -3.33 -1.31
N GLY A 93 7.67 -3.08 -0.52
CA GLY A 93 8.10 -1.73 -0.16
C GLY A 93 8.52 -0.92 -1.39
N TYR A 94 9.24 -1.53 -2.33
CA TYR A 94 9.61 -0.91 -3.59
C TYR A 94 8.41 -0.45 -4.41
N MET A 95 7.38 -1.29 -4.56
CA MET A 95 6.15 -0.90 -5.27
C MET A 95 5.39 0.22 -4.55
N ALA A 96 5.34 0.19 -3.21
CA ALA A 96 4.72 1.25 -2.42
C ALA A 96 5.44 2.59 -2.59
N LEU A 97 6.79 2.60 -2.53
CA LEU A 97 7.58 3.81 -2.74
C LEU A 97 7.35 4.41 -4.13
N LYS A 98 7.31 3.56 -5.17
CA LYS A 98 6.97 4.02 -6.52
C LYS A 98 5.55 4.57 -6.62
N ALA A 99 4.60 4.08 -5.83
CA ALA A 99 3.24 4.65 -5.76
C ALA A 99 3.28 6.11 -5.36
N ILE A 100 4.09 6.40 -4.34
CA ILE A 100 4.20 7.70 -3.70
C ILE A 100 4.95 8.65 -4.63
N GLU A 101 6.06 8.23 -5.21
CA GLU A 101 6.80 9.02 -6.21
C GLU A 101 5.98 9.31 -7.47
N ALA A 102 5.14 8.37 -7.93
CA ALA A 102 4.31 8.58 -9.12
C ALA A 102 3.16 9.56 -8.91
N LYS A 103 2.69 9.72 -7.66
CA LYS A 103 1.56 10.61 -7.32
C LYS A 103 1.99 11.92 -6.65
N ALA A 104 3.21 12.01 -6.14
CA ALA A 104 3.76 13.24 -5.59
C ALA A 104 4.23 14.16 -6.72
N THR A 105 3.81 15.42 -6.68
CA THR A 105 4.31 16.47 -7.57
C THR A 105 5.55 17.16 -7.01
N ASP A 106 5.72 17.16 -5.69
CA ASP A 106 6.91 17.66 -5.02
C ASP A 106 7.25 16.90 -3.72
N LEU A 107 8.34 17.29 -3.07
CA LEU A 107 8.81 16.68 -1.82
C LEU A 107 7.81 16.88 -0.65
N GLN A 108 7.03 17.96 -0.66
CA GLN A 108 6.02 18.20 0.39
C GLN A 108 4.88 17.19 0.27
N ASP A 109 4.45 16.84 -0.95
CA ASP A 109 3.45 15.78 -1.14
C ASP A 109 3.92 14.43 -0.60
N VAL A 110 5.21 14.08 -0.85
CA VAL A 110 5.81 12.84 -0.32
C VAL A 110 5.81 12.82 1.21
N ILE A 111 6.17 13.96 1.81
CA ILE A 111 6.19 14.12 3.27
C ILE A 111 4.78 14.02 3.82
N GLU A 112 3.82 14.76 3.27
CA GLU A 112 2.42 14.79 3.72
C GLU A 112 1.78 13.39 3.73
N ILE A 113 2.11 12.55 2.74
CA ILE A 113 1.64 11.15 2.67
C ILE A 113 2.22 10.32 3.84
N HIS A 114 3.45 10.60 4.28
CA HIS A 114 4.12 9.89 5.38
C HIS A 114 3.96 10.54 6.76
N GLU A 115 3.48 11.78 6.83
CA GLU A 115 3.50 12.60 8.05
C GLU A 115 2.39 12.25 9.05
N ILE A 116 1.78 11.06 9.00
CA ILE A 116 0.91 10.62 10.10
C ILE A 116 1.80 10.35 11.33
N ARG A 117 2.15 11.44 12.02
CA ARG A 117 2.82 11.46 13.30
C ARG A 117 1.74 11.44 14.37
N TYR A 118 1.73 10.34 15.12
CA TYR A 118 0.97 10.17 16.36
C TYR A 118 1.34 11.23 17.40
#